data_AF-A0A078GDK1-F1
#
_entry.id   AF-A0A078GDK1-F1
#
_cell.length_a   1.000
_cell.length_b   1.000
_cell.length_c   1.000
_cell.angle_alpha   90.00
_cell.angle_beta   90.00
_cell.angle_gamma   90.00
#
_symmetry.space_group_name_H-M   'P 1'
#
loop_
_entity.id
_entity.type
_entity.pdbx_description
1 polymer ?
#
loop_
_entity_poly.entity_id
_entity_poly.type
_entity_poly.pdbx_seq_one_letter_code
_entity_poly.pdbx_strand_id
1 'polypeptide(L)'
;MWCRKQRQVKLTECRTAVGAFGGGEYTNGVYATALMVVKAGSSDRPAIPGLNSPPFLPAEVLRETMGDHPCVMRRSLTKYKSLFPAIDFSTIVGDNDILWKPSPRETSDEVAARGVEFVNW
;
A
#
# COMPACT_ATOMS: atom_id res chain seq x y z
N MET A 1 -3.87 1.57 27.53
CA MET A 1 -4.01 2.50 26.38
C MET A 1 -3.22 1.91 25.21
N TRP A 2 -3.88 1.23 24.28
CA TRP A 2 -3.22 0.71 23.08
C TRP A 2 -2.95 1.88 22.13
N CYS A 3 -1.70 2.32 22.08
CA CYS A 3 -1.24 3.31 21.11
C CYS A 3 -1.41 2.68 19.71
N ARG A 4 -2.38 3.17 18.93
CA ARG A 4 -2.64 2.76 17.55
C ARG A 4 -1.46 3.20 16.68
N LYS A 5 -0.36 2.45 16.72
CA LYS A 5 0.72 2.58 15.76
C LYS A 5 0.22 1.94 14.46
N GLN A 6 -0.53 2.71 13.67
CA GLN A 6 -0.89 2.32 12.31
C GLN A 6 0.43 2.10 11.56
N ARG A 7 0.62 0.89 11.03
CA ARG A 7 1.84 0.55 10.31
C ARG A 7 1.70 1.04 8.87
N GLN A 8 2.49 2.06 8.54
CA GLN A 8 2.54 2.62 7.20
C GLN A 8 3.23 1.62 6.26
N VAL A 9 2.72 1.48 5.04
CA VAL A 9 3.32 0.61 4.01
C VAL A 9 3.47 1.38 2.70
N LYS A 10 4.50 1.07 1.92
CA LYS A 10 4.59 1.60 0.56
C LYS A 10 3.50 0.93 -0.29
N LEU A 11 2.75 1.72 -1.06
CA LEU A 11 1.62 1.23 -1.85
C LEU A 11 2.00 0.14 -2.86
N THR A 12 3.19 0.22 -3.44
CA THR A 12 3.73 -0.84 -4.33
C THR A 12 4.05 -2.14 -3.59
N GLU A 13 4.25 -2.07 -2.27
CA GLU A 13 4.61 -3.19 -1.39
C GLU A 13 3.42 -3.73 -0.60
N CYS A 14 2.20 -3.19 -0.79
CA CYS A 14 0.98 -3.68 -0.14
C CYS A 14 0.81 -5.21 -0.29
N ARG A 15 1.17 -5.77 -1.45
CA ARG A 15 1.15 -7.23 -1.66
C ARG A 15 2.07 -7.98 -0.69
N THR A 16 3.30 -7.51 -0.53
CA THR A 16 4.29 -8.12 0.35
C THR A 16 3.90 -7.94 1.81
N ALA A 17 3.47 -6.73 2.18
CA ALA A 17 3.03 -6.43 3.54
C ALA A 17 1.80 -7.26 3.94
N VAL A 18 0.80 -7.39 3.08
CA VAL A 18 -0.37 -8.25 3.32
C VAL A 18 0.03 -9.73 3.36
N GLY A 19 0.99 -10.17 2.55
CA GLY A 19 1.51 -11.54 2.61
C GLY A 19 2.25 -11.86 3.91
N ALA A 20 2.95 -10.87 4.49
CA ALA A 20 3.77 -11.05 5.69
C ALA A 20 2.97 -10.85 7.00
N PHE A 21 2.05 -9.89 7.01
CA PHE A 21 1.30 -9.48 8.21
C PHE A 21 -0.18 -9.84 8.16
N GLY A 22 -0.68 -10.28 7.01
CA GLY A 22 -2.00 -10.89 6.87
C GLY A 22 -1.93 -12.39 7.16
N GLY A 23 -3.05 -12.96 7.56
CA GLY A 23 -3.13 -14.35 7.99
C GLY A 23 -3.59 -14.47 9.44
N GLY A 24 -4.53 -15.37 9.65
CA GLY A 24 -5.13 -15.71 10.93
C GLY A 24 -6.00 -16.95 10.74
N GLU A 25 -6.07 -17.80 11.76
CA GLU A 25 -6.93 -18.99 11.71
C GLU A 25 -8.40 -18.58 11.67
N TYR A 26 -9.15 -19.26 10.81
CA TYR A 26 -10.58 -19.06 10.59
C TYR A 26 -11.34 -19.44 11.86
N THR A 27 -11.53 -18.49 12.78
CA THR A 27 -12.32 -18.70 14.00
C THR A 27 -13.71 -18.09 13.81
N ASN A 28 -14.66 -18.97 13.48
CA ASN A 28 -16.11 -18.80 13.63
C ASN A 28 -16.72 -17.45 13.21
N GLY A 29 -17.06 -17.35 11.92
CA GLY A 29 -18.32 -16.69 11.51
C GLY A 29 -18.33 -15.16 11.40
N VAL A 30 -17.26 -14.46 11.72
CA VAL A 30 -17.14 -13.04 11.37
C VAL A 30 -16.53 -12.93 9.98
N TYR A 31 -17.30 -12.44 9.00
CA TYR A 31 -16.82 -12.13 7.65
C TYR A 31 -15.77 -11.00 7.70
N ALA A 32 -14.54 -11.30 8.12
CA ALA A 32 -13.45 -10.35 8.02
C ALA A 32 -13.17 -10.10 6.54
N THR A 33 -13.31 -8.84 6.11
CA THR A 33 -12.99 -8.41 4.74
C THR A 33 -11.58 -8.86 4.39
N ALA A 34 -11.41 -9.46 3.21
CA ALA A 34 -10.12 -9.95 2.77
C ALA A 34 -9.13 -8.78 2.59
N LEU A 35 -7.91 -8.92 3.09
CA LEU A 35 -6.83 -7.96 2.83
C LEU A 35 -6.39 -8.02 1.37
N MET A 36 -6.40 -9.21 0.78
CA MET A 36 -6.12 -9.43 -0.63
C MET A 36 -7.15 -10.41 -1.20
N VAL A 37 -7.75 -10.06 -2.33
CA VAL A 37 -8.72 -10.91 -3.04
C VAL A 37 -8.06 -12.14 -3.67
N VAL A 38 -8.84 -13.20 -3.88
CA VAL A 38 -8.41 -14.37 -4.66
C VAL A 38 -7.96 -13.92 -6.05
N LYS A 39 -6.88 -14.50 -6.57
CA LYS A 39 -6.36 -14.16 -7.90
C LYS A 39 -5.94 -12.71 -8.10
N ALA A 40 -5.58 -12.02 -7.01
CA ALA A 40 -5.01 -10.69 -7.10
C ALA A 40 -3.85 -10.65 -8.10
N GLY A 41 -3.95 -9.82 -9.14
CA GLY A 41 -2.92 -9.68 -10.17
C GLY A 41 -2.55 -10.97 -10.91
N SER A 42 -3.54 -11.84 -11.16
CA SER A 42 -3.41 -13.09 -11.94
C SER A 42 -2.57 -14.20 -11.30
N SER A 43 -2.45 -14.24 -9.97
CA SER A 43 -1.76 -15.35 -9.27
C SER A 43 -2.74 -16.39 -8.73
N ASP A 44 -2.44 -17.68 -8.71
CA ASP A 44 -3.32 -18.71 -8.11
C ASP A 44 -3.30 -18.75 -6.56
N ARG A 45 -3.01 -17.61 -5.92
CA ARG A 45 -2.96 -17.49 -4.47
C ARG A 45 -4.38 -17.40 -3.88
N PRO A 46 -4.66 -18.08 -2.75
CA PRO A 46 -5.90 -17.90 -2.02
C PRO A 46 -6.01 -16.47 -1.47
N ALA A 47 -7.24 -16.06 -1.13
CA ALA A 47 -7.44 -14.78 -0.47
C ALA A 47 -6.73 -14.75 0.89
N ILE A 48 -6.21 -13.58 1.26
CA ILE A 48 -5.55 -13.39 2.56
C ILE A 48 -6.57 -12.74 3.49
N PRO A 49 -6.98 -13.42 4.59
CA PRO A 49 -7.91 -12.84 5.55
C PRO A 49 -7.23 -11.72 6.36
N GLY A 50 -8.00 -10.68 6.69
CA GLY A 50 -7.56 -9.59 7.56
C GLY A 50 -7.75 -9.82 9.05
N LEU A 51 -8.22 -11.02 9.44
CA LEU A 51 -8.48 -11.35 10.84
C LEU A 51 -7.18 -11.27 11.64
N ASN A 52 -7.18 -10.50 12.74
CA ASN A 52 -6.03 -10.22 13.59
C ASN A 52 -4.86 -9.49 12.90
N SER A 53 -5.06 -8.97 11.69
CA SER A 53 -4.06 -8.13 11.03
C SER A 53 -4.11 -6.69 11.56
N PRO A 54 -2.97 -6.00 11.66
CA PRO A 54 -2.97 -4.56 11.92
C PRO A 54 -3.65 -3.80 10.76
N PRO A 55 -4.18 -2.59 11.01
CA PRO A 55 -4.59 -1.72 9.92
C PRO A 55 -3.36 -1.34 9.07
N PHE A 56 -3.51 -1.45 7.76
CA PHE A 56 -2.53 -0.98 6.78
C PHE A 56 -2.94 0.40 6.30
N LEU A 57 -2.00 1.34 6.33
CA LEU A 57 -2.17 2.66 5.73
C LEU A 57 -1.05 2.88 4.70
N PRO A 58 -1.37 2.93 3.40
CA PRO A 58 -0.39 3.12 2.36
C PRO A 58 0.01 4.59 2.25
N ALA A 59 1.30 4.90 2.30
CA ALA A 59 1.79 6.26 2.17
C ALA A 59 2.67 6.40 0.91
N GLU A 60 2.32 7.35 0.03
CA GLU A 60 3.09 7.62 -1.20
C GLU A 60 4.43 8.31 -0.90
N VAL A 61 4.53 9.03 0.22
CA VAL A 61 5.77 9.67 0.67
C VAL A 61 6.90 8.68 0.96
N LEU A 62 6.58 7.41 1.23
CA LEU A 62 7.57 6.35 1.52
C LEU A 62 8.14 5.66 0.28
N ARG A 63 7.85 6.16 -0.93
CA ARG A 63 8.38 5.55 -2.15
C ARG A 63 9.89 5.77 -2.29
N GLU A 64 10.53 4.86 -3.02
CA GLU A 64 11.92 5.05 -3.44
C GLU A 64 12.07 6.26 -4.37
N THR A 65 13.30 6.59 -4.76
CA THR A 65 13.56 7.67 -5.71
C THR A 65 12.82 7.42 -7.03
N MET A 66 12.01 8.38 -7.45
CA MET A 66 11.20 8.28 -8.65
C MET A 66 12.07 8.47 -9.89
N GLY A 67 12.23 7.38 -10.64
CA GLY A 67 12.90 7.36 -11.94
C GLY A 67 11.99 7.77 -13.10
N ASP A 68 12.62 8.08 -14.22
CA ASP A 68 12.01 8.33 -15.53
C ASP A 68 11.41 7.05 -16.17
N HIS A 69 11.82 5.88 -15.70
CA HIS A 69 11.32 4.62 -16.23
C HIS A 69 9.83 4.40 -15.90
N PRO A 70 9.00 4.04 -16.91
CA PRO A 70 7.57 3.75 -16.70
C PRO A 70 7.30 2.56 -15.77
N CYS A 71 8.27 1.66 -15.55
CA CYS A 71 8.12 0.55 -14.60
C CYS A 71 8.00 1.02 -13.14
N VAL A 72 8.48 2.23 -12.84
CA VAL A 72 8.37 2.86 -11.53
C VAL A 72 6.97 3.45 -11.32
N MET A 73 6.22 3.70 -12.40
CA MET A 73 4.87 4.27 -12.35
C MET A 73 3.90 3.33 -11.63
N ARG A 74 3.17 3.88 -10.68
CA ARG A 74 2.11 3.19 -9.95
C ARG A 74 0.91 2.94 -10.86
N ARG A 75 0.27 1.79 -10.68
CA ARG A 75 -1.05 1.49 -11.27
C ARG A 75 -2.16 2.33 -10.64
N SER A 76 -3.30 2.46 -11.30
CA SER A 76 -4.44 3.23 -10.77
C SER A 76 -4.86 2.79 -9.37
N LEU A 77 -5.27 3.75 -8.54
CA LEU A 77 -5.72 3.50 -7.17
C LEU A 77 -6.96 2.60 -7.16
N THR A 78 -7.84 2.75 -8.16
CA THR A 78 -9.01 1.93 -8.39
C THR A 78 -8.65 0.44 -8.51
N LYS A 79 -7.52 0.14 -9.18
CA LYS A 79 -7.01 -1.22 -9.29
C LYS A 79 -6.45 -1.73 -7.96
N TYR A 80 -5.86 -0.86 -7.14
CA TYR A 80 -5.43 -1.26 -5.79
C TYR A 80 -6.62 -1.51 -4.86
N LYS A 81 -7.64 -0.64 -4.88
CA LYS A 81 -8.87 -0.81 -4.08
C LYS A 81 -9.60 -2.12 -4.40
N SER A 82 -9.63 -2.52 -5.67
CA SER A 82 -10.24 -3.81 -6.06
C SER A 82 -9.43 -5.03 -5.63
N LEU A 83 -8.09 -4.90 -5.53
CA LEU A 83 -7.21 -5.98 -5.09
C LEU A 83 -7.15 -6.11 -3.56
N PHE A 84 -7.27 -4.99 -2.84
CA PHE A 84 -7.08 -4.90 -1.40
C PHE A 84 -8.23 -4.17 -0.69
N PRO A 85 -9.43 -4.77 -0.61
CA PRO A 85 -10.63 -4.07 -0.16
C PRO A 85 -10.61 -3.69 1.33
N ALA A 86 -9.80 -4.36 2.15
CA ALA A 86 -9.67 -4.04 3.58
C ALA A 86 -8.56 -3.02 3.90
N ILE A 87 -7.81 -2.52 2.91
CA ILE A 87 -6.80 -1.47 3.12
C ILE A 87 -7.47 -0.11 3.01
N ASP A 88 -7.18 0.80 3.95
CA ASP A 88 -7.60 2.19 3.85
C ASP A 88 -6.65 2.95 2.92
N PHE A 89 -7.16 3.57 1.86
CA PHE A 89 -6.37 4.36 0.90
C PHE A 89 -6.58 5.88 1.06
N SER A 90 -7.11 6.32 2.20
CA SER A 90 -7.44 7.73 2.48
C SER A 90 -6.27 8.70 2.33
N THR A 91 -5.04 8.23 2.55
CA THR A 91 -3.79 8.98 2.46
C THR A 91 -3.28 9.23 1.03
N ILE A 92 -3.88 8.60 0.01
CA ILE A 92 -3.42 8.73 -1.38
C ILE A 92 -4.30 9.71 -2.13
N VAL A 93 -3.66 10.68 -2.78
CA VAL A 93 -4.35 11.73 -3.53
C VAL A 93 -4.50 11.29 -4.98
N GLY A 94 -5.74 10.99 -5.38
CA GLY A 94 -6.09 10.74 -6.77
C GLY A 94 -5.82 9.31 -7.28
N ASP A 95 -6.37 9.02 -8.45
CA ASP A 95 -6.26 7.69 -9.07
C ASP A 95 -4.91 7.49 -9.77
N ASN A 96 -4.41 8.55 -10.42
CA ASN A 96 -3.16 8.60 -11.17
C ASN A 96 -1.94 8.74 -10.25
N ASP A 97 -0.77 8.33 -10.74
CA ASP A 97 0.50 8.53 -10.04
C ASP A 97 0.98 9.96 -10.22
N ILE A 98 0.77 10.81 -9.22
CA ILE A 98 1.19 12.23 -9.24
C ILE A 98 2.70 12.37 -9.00
N LEU A 99 3.32 11.41 -8.28
CA LEU A 99 4.75 11.44 -7.98
C LEU A 99 5.61 10.99 -9.17
N TRP A 100 5.05 10.24 -10.12
CA TRP A 100 5.78 9.80 -11.30
C TRP A 100 5.82 10.87 -12.39
N LYS A 101 7.04 11.25 -12.77
CA LYS A 101 7.33 12.17 -13.88
C LYS A 101 8.28 11.48 -14.86
N PRO A 102 8.05 11.60 -16.19
CA PRO A 102 8.89 10.96 -17.20
C PRO A 102 10.29 11.58 -17.32
N SER A 103 10.48 12.83 -16.90
CA SER A 103 11.78 13.52 -16.79
C SER A 103 11.56 14.90 -16.15
N PRO A 104 12.52 15.46 -15.38
CA PRO A 104 13.76 14.84 -14.91
C PRO A 104 13.53 13.84 -13.78
N ARG A 105 14.49 12.94 -13.56
CA ARG A 105 14.53 12.05 -12.39
C ARG A 105 14.44 12.86 -11.09
N GLU A 106 13.75 12.33 -10.09
CA GLU A 106 13.67 12.93 -8.76
C GLU A 106 15.06 13.10 -8.15
N THR A 107 15.35 14.30 -7.64
CA THR A 107 16.63 14.65 -7.03
C THR A 107 16.72 14.15 -5.59
N SER A 108 17.93 14.09 -5.03
CA SER A 108 18.14 13.76 -3.61
C SER A 108 17.38 14.70 -2.68
N ASP A 109 17.30 15.97 -3.04
CA ASP A 109 16.68 17.01 -2.22
C ASP A 109 15.16 16.88 -2.22
N GLU A 110 14.55 16.56 -3.36
CA GLU A 110 13.12 16.22 -3.47
C GLU A 110 12.79 14.97 -2.62
N VAL A 111 13.63 13.93 -2.70
CA VAL A 111 13.47 12.71 -1.86
C VAL A 111 13.60 13.04 -0.37
N ALA A 112 14.57 13.86 0.00
CA ALA A 112 14.79 14.28 1.39
C ALA A 112 13.61 15.11 1.91
N ALA A 113 13.10 16.06 1.12
CA ALA A 113 11.92 16.85 1.47
C ALA A 113 10.70 15.96 1.74
N ARG A 114 10.46 14.98 0.89
CA ARG A 114 9.39 13.98 1.05
C ARG A 114 9.60 13.08 2.28
N GLY A 115 10.85 12.74 2.58
CA GLY A 115 11.21 12.06 3.83
C GLY A 115 10.92 12.89 5.07
N VAL A 116 11.15 14.21 5.02
CA VAL A 116 10.83 15.14 6.11
C VAL A 116 9.32 15.27 6.30
N GLU A 117 8.52 15.32 5.22
CA GLU A 117 7.06 15.28 5.32
C GLU A 117 6.57 14.04 6.09
N PHE A 118 7.18 12.88 5.83
CA PHE A 118 6.87 11.65 6.56
C PHE A 118 7.26 11.71 8.04
N VAL A 119 8.41 12.29 8.37
CA VAL A 119 8.86 12.42 9.77
C VAL A 119 7.95 13.36 10.58
N ASN A 120 7.34 14.34 9.92
CA ASN A 120 6.45 15.32 10.55
C ASN A 120 4.97 14.90 10.56
N TRP A 121 4.64 13.71 10.03
CA TRP A 121 3.30 13.15 9.98
C TRP A 121 2.91 12.46 11.29
#